data_AF-A0A0D1EG73-F1
#
_entry.id   AF-A0A0D1EG73-F1
#
_cell.length_a   1.000
_cell.length_b   1.000
_cell.length_c   1.000
_cell.angle_alpha   90.00
_cell.angle_beta   90.00
_cell.angle_gamma   90.00
#
_symmetry.space_group_name_H-M   'P 1'
#
loop_
_entity.id
_entity.type
_entity.pdbx_description
1 polymer ?
#
loop_
_entity_poly.entity_id
_entity_poly.type
_entity_poly.pdbx_seq_one_letter_code
_entity_poly.pdbx_strand_id
1 'polypeptide(L)'
;MVVRVLGWRDGVALDRCWTLIAEGGDGPHIPALPARILIARLARGTVSPGLRPALGAFTLDEVREAAAPLAVSFGRSERQAPPLFARTLGPAFATLPPEVRALHDVLHVRRWQGRARIERGGSVLSRLVCAVFRFPRAAPDVPVEVEMESHGESETWIRTFGRDSFRSHLRPRGDRMTERFGLLTFELDLTADDEGLHYPVRRGWALGIPIPRALLPRSETREFARDARVEFDVRLSAPLAGLLVHYRGWLTPADDTTAPGPPPS
;
A
#
# COMPACT_ATOMS: atom_id res chain seq x y z
N MET A 1 -0.62 -25.90 5.20
CA MET A 1 -1.51 -24.87 4.63
C MET A 1 -1.41 -23.61 5.47
N VAL A 2 -1.37 -22.43 4.84
CA VAL A 2 -1.31 -21.13 5.52
C VAL A 2 -2.36 -20.22 4.92
N VAL A 3 -3.18 -19.60 5.76
CA VAL A 3 -4.15 -18.57 5.38
C VAL A 3 -3.78 -17.30 6.12
N ARG A 4 -3.54 -16.22 5.39
CA ARG A 4 -3.18 -14.92 5.96
C ARG A 4 -4.20 -13.87 5.53
N VAL A 5 -4.69 -13.10 6.49
CA VAL A 5 -5.66 -12.04 6.28
C VAL A 5 -5.13 -10.77 6.91
N LEU A 6 -5.06 -9.71 6.11
CA LEU A 6 -4.72 -8.37 6.56
C LEU A 6 -5.97 -7.50 6.46
N GLY A 7 -6.31 -6.79 7.52
CA GLY A 7 -7.52 -5.96 7.54
C GLY A 7 -7.66 -5.15 8.81
N TRP A 8 -8.79 -4.47 8.92
CA TRP A 8 -9.12 -3.63 10.07
C TRP A 8 -10.05 -4.36 11.04
N ARG A 9 -9.83 -4.19 12.34
CA ARG A 9 -10.78 -4.53 13.39
C ARG A 9 -10.75 -3.42 14.43
N ASP A 10 -11.91 -2.82 14.70
CA ASP A 10 -12.07 -1.77 15.72
C ASP A 10 -11.05 -0.63 15.58
N GLY A 11 -10.78 -0.21 14.33
CA GLY A 11 -9.81 0.86 14.01
C GLY A 11 -8.34 0.44 14.06
N VAL A 12 -8.03 -0.83 14.34
CA VAL A 12 -6.65 -1.35 14.36
C VAL A 12 -6.40 -2.23 13.15
N ALA A 13 -5.32 -1.95 12.42
CA ALA A 13 -4.84 -2.80 11.34
C ALA A 13 -4.17 -4.06 11.89
N LEU A 14 -4.63 -5.23 11.45
CA LEU A 14 -4.21 -6.52 11.95
C LEU A 14 -3.85 -7.47 10.82
N ASP A 15 -2.74 -8.16 11.02
CA ASP A 15 -2.30 -9.29 10.22
C ASP A 15 -2.55 -10.57 11.00
N ARG A 16 -3.48 -11.38 10.51
CA ARG A 16 -3.84 -12.67 11.10
C ARG A 16 -3.34 -13.79 10.20
N CYS A 17 -2.67 -14.74 10.81
CA CYS A 17 -2.25 -15.96 10.16
C CYS A 17 -2.90 -17.16 10.84
N TRP A 18 -3.48 -18.05 10.05
CA TRP A 18 -3.92 -19.37 10.49
C TRP A 18 -3.10 -20.42 9.74
N THR A 19 -2.62 -21.42 10.46
CA THR A 19 -1.77 -22.48 9.92
C THR A 19 -2.37 -23.85 10.22
N LEU A 20 -2.19 -24.76 9.28
CA LEU A 20 -2.37 -26.20 9.46
C LEU A 20 -1.08 -26.86 9.00
N ILE A 21 -0.43 -27.57 9.91
CA ILE A 21 0.81 -28.32 9.67
C ILE A 21 0.47 -29.80 9.79
N ALA A 22 0.70 -30.56 8.73
CA ALA A 22 0.53 -32.01 8.72
C ALA A 22 1.92 -32.65 8.69
N GLU A 23 2.15 -33.58 9.60
CA GLU A 23 3.40 -34.30 9.79
C GLU A 23 3.15 -35.80 9.61
N GLY A 24 4.16 -36.64 9.84
CA GLY A 24 3.98 -38.10 9.83
C GLY A 24 3.53 -38.72 8.50
N GLY A 25 3.57 -37.96 7.40
CA GLY A 25 3.06 -38.39 6.10
C GLY A 25 1.57 -38.13 5.85
N ASP A 26 0.86 -37.47 6.77
CA ASP A 26 -0.60 -37.30 6.69
C ASP A 26 -1.07 -36.15 5.80
N GLY A 27 -0.14 -35.43 5.16
CA GLY A 27 -0.43 -34.33 4.23
C GLY A 27 -1.47 -34.67 3.14
N PRO A 28 -1.43 -35.85 2.50
CA PRO A 28 -2.41 -36.25 1.48
C PRO A 28 -3.85 -36.39 2.00
N HIS A 29 -4.07 -36.53 3.31
CA HIS A 29 -5.41 -36.67 3.90
C HIS A 29 -6.11 -35.33 4.15
N ILE A 30 -5.37 -34.21 4.17
CA ILE A 30 -5.91 -32.87 4.48
C ILE A 30 -7.02 -32.42 3.52
N PRO A 31 -6.89 -32.57 2.18
CA PRO A 31 -7.95 -32.18 1.25
C PRO A 31 -9.25 -32.98 1.42
N ALA A 32 -9.22 -34.15 2.07
CA ALA A 32 -10.40 -34.99 2.29
C ALA A 32 -11.19 -34.63 3.57
N LEU A 33 -10.63 -33.81 4.47
CA LEU A 33 -11.28 -33.42 5.73
C LEU A 33 -12.66 -32.76 5.51
N PRO A 34 -12.85 -31.80 4.58
CA PRO A 34 -14.16 -31.24 4.28
C PRO A 34 -15.21 -32.30 3.92
N ALA A 35 -14.83 -33.27 3.07
CA ALA A 35 -15.73 -34.35 2.66
C ALA A 35 -16.09 -35.26 3.84
N ARG A 36 -15.11 -35.61 4.68
CA ARG A 36 -15.35 -36.40 5.91
C ARG A 36 -16.37 -35.72 6.84
N ILE A 37 -16.27 -34.41 7.04
CA ILE A 37 -17.22 -33.62 7.85
C ILE A 37 -18.61 -33.65 7.21
N LEU A 38 -18.70 -33.34 5.91
CA LEU A 38 -19.98 -33.23 5.22
C LEU A 38 -20.70 -34.58 5.07
N ILE A 39 -19.98 -35.69 4.86
CA ILE A 39 -20.55 -37.04 4.85
C ILE A 39 -21.15 -37.37 6.22
N ALA A 40 -20.46 -37.05 7.31
CA ALA A 40 -20.98 -37.27 8.66
C ALA A 40 -22.26 -36.45 8.94
N ARG A 41 -22.32 -35.19 8.46
CA ARG A 41 -23.52 -34.35 8.57
C ARG A 41 -24.68 -34.84 7.69
N LEU A 42 -24.39 -35.28 6.46
CA LEU A 42 -25.38 -35.87 5.54
C LEU A 42 -26.02 -37.11 6.17
N ALA A 43 -25.21 -37.99 6.77
CA ALA A 43 -25.71 -39.18 7.46
C ALA A 43 -26.64 -38.86 8.65
N ARG A 44 -26.47 -37.68 9.28
CA ARG A 44 -27.35 -37.17 10.35
C ARG A 44 -28.53 -36.35 9.84
N GLY A 45 -28.65 -36.13 8.53
CA GLY A 45 -29.70 -35.32 7.94
C GLY A 45 -29.60 -33.81 8.21
N THR A 46 -28.42 -33.30 8.61
CA THR A 46 -28.24 -31.89 9.00
C THR A 46 -27.74 -30.99 7.86
N VAL A 47 -27.82 -31.45 6.62
CA VAL A 47 -27.38 -30.71 5.43
C VAL A 47 -28.57 -30.49 4.51
N SER A 48 -28.93 -29.22 4.26
CA SER A 48 -30.03 -28.89 3.36
C SER A 48 -29.74 -29.30 1.91
N PRO A 49 -30.71 -29.73 1.10
CA PRO A 49 -30.49 -29.97 -0.33
C PRO A 49 -30.05 -28.71 -1.09
N GLY A 50 -29.41 -28.88 -2.26
CA GLY A 50 -29.10 -27.79 -3.21
C GLY A 50 -27.60 -27.55 -3.46
N LEU A 51 -27.30 -26.99 -4.64
CA LEU A 51 -25.95 -26.57 -5.04
C LEU A 51 -25.56 -25.28 -4.34
N ARG A 52 -24.37 -25.24 -3.74
CA ARG A 52 -23.82 -24.04 -3.09
C ARG A 52 -22.30 -24.16 -2.90
N PRO A 53 -21.59 -23.03 -2.76
CA PRO A 53 -20.19 -23.04 -2.32
C PRO A 53 -20.04 -23.72 -0.95
N ALA A 54 -18.89 -24.36 -0.72
CA ALA A 54 -18.54 -24.93 0.58
C ALA A 54 -18.05 -23.87 1.61
N LEU A 55 -18.17 -22.58 1.28
CA LEU A 55 -17.84 -21.47 2.17
C LEU A 55 -18.79 -21.48 3.38
N GLY A 56 -18.23 -21.60 4.58
CA GLY A 56 -19.03 -21.66 5.83
C GLY A 56 -19.87 -22.94 5.99
N ALA A 57 -19.66 -23.97 5.17
CA ALA A 57 -20.42 -25.22 5.26
C ALA A 57 -20.11 -26.05 6.53
N PHE A 58 -18.94 -25.79 7.12
CA PHE A 58 -18.45 -26.37 8.37
C PHE A 58 -17.54 -25.36 9.08
N THR A 59 -17.35 -25.55 10.37
CA THR A 59 -16.54 -24.70 11.25
C THR A 59 -15.09 -25.17 11.30
N LEU A 60 -14.20 -24.31 11.82
CA LEU A 60 -12.81 -24.71 12.07
C LEU A 60 -12.70 -25.77 13.17
N ASP A 61 -13.64 -25.80 14.13
CA ASP A 61 -13.66 -26.80 15.18
C ASP A 61 -14.04 -28.18 14.63
N GLU A 62 -15.00 -28.25 13.72
CA GLU A 62 -15.32 -29.49 12.99
C GLU A 62 -14.13 -29.99 12.17
N VAL A 63 -13.30 -29.09 11.61
CA VAL A 63 -12.04 -29.49 10.95
C VAL A 63 -11.05 -30.08 11.95
N ARG A 64 -10.91 -29.50 13.15
CA ARG A 64 -10.03 -30.03 14.21
C ARG A 64 -10.48 -31.41 14.65
N GLU A 65 -11.78 -31.60 14.87
CA GLU A 65 -12.35 -32.90 15.24
C GLU A 65 -12.15 -33.94 14.14
N ALA A 66 -12.40 -33.57 12.88
CA ALA A 66 -12.22 -34.48 11.75
C ALA A 66 -10.76 -34.88 11.55
N ALA A 67 -9.81 -34.00 11.89
CA ALA A 67 -8.38 -34.20 11.81
C ALA A 67 -7.76 -34.89 13.04
N ALA A 68 -8.52 -35.12 14.11
CA ALA A 68 -8.05 -35.78 15.33
C ALA A 68 -7.26 -37.10 15.13
N PRO A 69 -7.57 -37.97 14.14
CA PRO A 69 -6.79 -39.19 13.91
C PRO A 69 -5.49 -38.97 13.11
N LEU A 70 -5.21 -37.75 12.64
CA LEU A 70 -4.03 -37.43 11.82
C LEU A 70 -2.98 -36.69 12.65
N ALA A 71 -1.71 -36.78 12.27
CA ALA A 71 -0.60 -35.99 12.80
C ALA A 71 -0.70 -34.53 12.29
N VAL A 72 -1.70 -33.80 12.76
CA VAL A 72 -2.01 -32.42 12.33
C VAL A 72 -2.04 -31.48 13.50
N SER A 73 -1.32 -30.36 13.38
CA SER A 73 -1.38 -29.25 14.31
C SER A 73 -1.94 -27.99 13.65
N PHE A 74 -2.60 -27.16 14.45
CA PHE A 74 -3.23 -25.92 14.01
C PHE A 74 -2.67 -24.74 14.79
N GLY A 75 -2.27 -23.69 14.10
CA GLY A 75 -1.78 -22.46 14.69
C GLY A 75 -2.65 -21.26 14.32
N ARG A 76 -2.69 -20.27 15.21
CA ARG A 76 -3.20 -18.94 14.91
C ARG A 76 -2.25 -17.91 15.50
N SER A 77 -1.88 -16.92 14.72
CA SER A 77 -1.17 -15.74 15.19
C SER A 77 -1.88 -14.48 14.73
N GLU A 78 -1.75 -13.44 15.55
CA GLU A 78 -2.24 -12.10 15.26
C GLU A 78 -1.13 -11.13 15.64
N ARG A 79 -0.89 -10.16 14.77
CA ARG A 79 -0.01 -9.03 15.07
C ARG A 79 -0.63 -7.75 14.52
N GLN A 80 -0.35 -6.63 15.19
CA GLN A 80 -0.64 -5.33 14.61
C GLN A 80 0.21 -5.13 13.37
N ALA A 81 -0.41 -4.59 12.32
CA ALA A 81 0.24 -4.28 11.06
C ALA A 81 -0.18 -2.86 10.62
N PRO A 82 0.21 -1.82 11.39
CA PRO A 82 -0.10 -0.44 11.04
C PRO A 82 0.47 -0.08 9.65
N PRO A 83 -0.23 0.79 8.89
CA PRO A 83 0.27 1.31 7.61
C PRO A 83 1.66 1.94 7.72
N LEU A 84 2.38 2.03 6.60
CA LEU A 84 3.78 2.48 6.56
C LEU A 84 3.98 3.86 7.20
N PHE A 85 3.08 4.79 6.90
CA PHE A 85 3.13 6.16 7.42
C PHE A 85 2.80 6.22 8.89
N ALA A 86 1.78 5.49 9.35
CA ALA A 86 1.46 5.38 10.77
C ALA A 86 2.63 4.82 11.58
N ARG A 87 3.36 3.84 11.02
CA ARG A 87 4.58 3.29 11.62
C ARG A 87 5.71 4.30 11.73
N THR A 88 5.91 5.11 10.69
CA THR A 88 7.04 6.03 10.59
C THR A 88 6.81 7.29 11.44
N LEU A 89 5.60 7.86 11.36
CA LEU A 89 5.21 9.08 12.09
C LEU A 89 4.83 8.80 13.55
N GLY A 90 4.47 7.56 13.88
CA GLY A 90 4.01 7.19 15.21
C GLY A 90 2.77 8.00 15.63
N PRO A 91 2.72 8.54 16.88
CA PRO A 91 1.58 9.30 17.36
C PRO A 91 1.21 10.52 16.50
N ALA A 92 2.18 11.13 15.80
CA ALA A 92 1.92 12.29 14.93
C ALA A 92 1.03 11.94 13.74
N PHE A 93 0.91 10.66 13.36
CA PHE A 93 -0.04 10.27 12.32
C PHE A 93 -1.50 10.60 12.69
N ALA A 94 -1.84 10.57 13.99
CA ALA A 94 -3.19 10.86 14.45
C ALA A 94 -3.56 12.34 14.35
N THR A 95 -2.58 13.27 14.25
CA THR A 95 -2.85 14.70 14.11
C THR A 95 -3.27 15.09 12.70
N LEU A 96 -2.93 14.26 11.71
CA LEU A 96 -3.26 14.52 10.31
C LEU A 96 -4.77 14.68 10.09
N PRO A 97 -5.18 15.52 9.11
CA PRO A 97 -6.55 15.56 8.64
C PRO A 97 -7.07 14.17 8.25
N PRO A 98 -8.34 13.83 8.52
CA PRO A 98 -8.91 12.50 8.25
C PRO A 98 -8.71 12.02 6.81
N GLU A 99 -8.82 12.92 5.83
CA GLU A 99 -8.65 12.63 4.41
C GLU A 99 -7.21 12.24 4.08
N VAL A 100 -6.23 12.94 4.68
CA VAL A 100 -4.80 12.65 4.51
C VAL A 100 -4.47 11.32 5.20
N ARG A 101 -5.05 11.04 6.38
CA ARG A 101 -4.89 9.71 7.01
C ARG A 101 -5.43 8.59 6.12
N ALA A 102 -6.62 8.79 5.54
CA ALA A 102 -7.24 7.81 4.66
C ALA A 102 -6.40 7.53 3.40
N LEU A 103 -5.71 8.53 2.85
CA LEU A 103 -4.75 8.35 1.75
C LEU A 103 -3.64 7.36 2.13
N HIS A 104 -3.17 7.44 3.38
CA HIS A 104 -2.05 6.66 3.90
C HIS A 104 -2.45 5.39 4.67
N ASP A 105 -3.74 5.05 4.71
CA ASP A 105 -4.26 3.80 5.29
C ASP A 105 -4.14 2.61 4.31
N VAL A 106 -2.92 2.41 3.80
CA VAL A 106 -2.58 1.40 2.79
C VAL A 106 -2.21 0.07 3.45
N LEU A 107 -3.15 -0.88 3.45
CA LEU A 107 -2.88 -2.25 3.93
C LEU A 107 -2.43 -3.20 2.81
N HIS A 108 -3.04 -3.10 1.63
CA HIS A 108 -2.65 -3.91 0.47
C HIS A 108 -2.54 -3.05 -0.77
N VAL A 109 -3.61 -2.89 -1.55
CA VAL A 109 -3.65 -1.97 -2.69
C VAL A 109 -4.67 -0.88 -2.40
N ARG A 110 -4.30 0.37 -2.69
CA ARG A 110 -5.17 1.53 -2.66
C ARG A 110 -5.01 2.30 -3.96
N ARG A 111 -6.12 2.77 -4.52
CA ARG A 111 -6.14 3.62 -5.71
C ARG A 111 -6.83 4.93 -5.40
N TRP A 112 -6.23 6.00 -5.86
CA TRP A 112 -6.73 7.36 -5.74
C TRP A 112 -6.69 8.01 -7.10
N GLN A 113 -7.68 8.86 -7.38
CA GLN A 113 -7.82 9.53 -8.65
C GLN A 113 -8.13 11.01 -8.45
N GLY A 114 -7.77 11.83 -9.43
CA GLY A 114 -8.08 13.24 -9.39
C GLY A 114 -7.47 14.02 -10.54
N ARG A 115 -7.11 15.28 -10.27
CA ARG A 115 -6.60 16.20 -11.29
C ARG A 115 -5.43 17.01 -10.78
N ALA A 116 -4.49 17.33 -11.68
CA ALA A 116 -3.34 18.14 -11.35
C ALA A 116 -2.96 19.13 -12.45
N ARG A 117 -2.32 20.19 -12.02
CA ARG A 117 -1.56 21.12 -12.84
C ARG A 117 -0.08 20.81 -12.66
N ILE A 118 0.67 20.75 -13.75
CA ILE A 118 2.11 20.49 -13.77
C ILE A 118 2.82 21.66 -14.44
N GLU A 119 3.79 22.21 -13.73
CA GLU A 119 4.69 23.25 -14.18
C GLU A 119 6.12 22.68 -14.15
N ARG A 120 6.92 22.95 -15.19
CA ARG A 120 8.31 22.51 -15.25
C ARG A 120 9.24 23.71 -15.32
N GLY A 121 10.43 23.57 -14.74
CA GLY A 121 11.49 24.56 -14.93
C GLY A 121 11.95 24.63 -16.39
N GLY A 122 12.44 25.79 -16.80
CA GLY A 122 12.98 26.01 -18.15
C GLY A 122 14.42 25.54 -18.38
N SER A 123 15.15 25.17 -17.32
CA SER A 123 16.59 24.88 -17.36
C SER A 123 16.92 23.56 -18.08
N VAL A 124 18.16 23.39 -18.55
CA VAL A 124 18.61 22.12 -19.15
C VAL A 124 18.60 21.00 -18.11
N LEU A 125 18.96 21.32 -16.86
CA LEU A 125 18.92 20.37 -15.75
C LEU A 125 17.49 19.92 -15.42
N SER A 126 16.50 20.81 -15.44
CA SER A 126 15.10 20.41 -15.23
C SER A 126 14.64 19.43 -16.31
N ARG A 127 15.04 19.62 -17.57
CA ARG A 127 14.72 18.70 -18.67
C ARG A 127 15.40 17.34 -18.47
N LEU A 128 16.66 17.31 -18.06
CA LEU A 128 17.39 16.07 -17.79
C LEU A 128 16.77 15.29 -16.63
N VAL A 129 16.49 15.97 -15.51
CA VAL A 129 15.80 15.36 -14.36
C VAL A 129 14.43 14.84 -14.78
N CYS A 130 13.64 15.62 -15.51
CA CYS A 130 12.34 15.17 -16.00
C CYS A 130 12.45 13.94 -16.92
N ALA A 131 13.49 13.85 -17.74
CA ALA A 131 13.73 12.68 -18.59
C ALA A 131 14.13 11.44 -17.77
N VAL A 132 15.02 11.60 -16.79
CA VAL A 132 15.50 10.51 -15.92
C VAL A 132 14.36 9.94 -15.06
N PHE A 133 13.58 10.81 -14.43
CA PHE A 133 12.47 10.42 -13.58
C PHE A 133 11.17 10.13 -14.36
N ARG A 134 11.18 10.37 -15.68
CA ARG A 134 9.98 10.35 -16.54
C ARG A 134 8.84 11.17 -15.95
N PHE A 135 9.17 12.31 -15.37
CA PHE A 135 8.15 13.21 -14.84
C PHE A 135 7.21 13.65 -15.97
N PRO A 136 5.95 13.94 -15.67
CA PRO A 136 4.95 14.27 -16.68
C PRO A 136 5.17 15.63 -17.31
N ARG A 137 4.72 15.81 -18.57
CA ARG A 137 4.87 17.08 -19.31
C ARG A 137 4.14 18.22 -18.60
N ALA A 138 4.64 19.45 -18.78
CA ALA A 138 3.94 20.63 -18.28
C ALA A 138 2.56 20.70 -18.92
N ALA A 139 1.53 20.79 -18.10
CA ALA A 139 0.15 20.77 -18.53
C ALA A 139 -0.72 21.49 -17.48
N PRO A 140 -1.64 22.38 -17.92
CA PRO A 140 -2.44 23.18 -17.01
C PRO A 140 -3.45 22.35 -16.22
N ASP A 141 -3.82 21.18 -16.77
CA ASP A 141 -4.83 20.30 -16.20
C ASP A 141 -4.71 18.87 -16.79
N VAL A 142 -4.37 17.89 -15.96
CA VAL A 142 -4.25 16.47 -16.34
C VAL A 142 -4.94 15.54 -15.34
N PRO A 143 -5.53 14.41 -15.79
CA PRO A 143 -5.99 13.37 -14.87
C PRO A 143 -4.79 12.75 -14.14
N VAL A 144 -4.99 12.46 -12.86
CA VAL A 144 -4.01 11.81 -12.00
C VAL A 144 -4.59 10.54 -11.42
N GLU A 145 -3.78 9.48 -11.43
CA GLU A 145 -4.04 8.24 -10.71
C GLU A 145 -2.83 7.92 -9.84
N VAL A 146 -3.09 7.54 -8.59
CA VAL A 146 -2.08 7.12 -7.62
C VAL A 146 -2.46 5.74 -7.14
N GLU A 147 -1.66 4.76 -7.50
CA GLU A 147 -1.76 3.40 -6.96
C GLU A 147 -0.67 3.20 -5.92
N MET A 148 -1.06 2.74 -4.74
CA MET A 148 -0.17 2.44 -3.63
C MET A 148 -0.35 0.98 -3.25
N GLU A 149 0.75 0.24 -3.28
CA GLU A 149 0.79 -1.17 -2.91
C GLU A 149 1.72 -1.37 -1.71
N SER A 150 1.19 -1.94 -0.63
CA SER A 150 1.94 -2.33 0.56
C SER A 150 2.51 -3.74 0.39
N HIS A 151 3.80 -3.85 0.66
CA HIS A 151 4.57 -5.10 0.72
C HIS A 151 5.12 -5.33 2.13
N GLY A 152 4.31 -5.03 3.15
CA GLY A 152 4.66 -5.20 4.57
C GLY A 152 5.56 -4.09 5.11
N GLU A 153 6.85 -4.17 4.84
CA GLU A 153 7.86 -3.20 5.32
C GLU A 153 8.18 -2.10 4.30
N SER A 154 7.44 -2.06 3.20
CA SER A 154 7.64 -1.08 2.14
C SER A 154 6.37 -0.86 1.36
N GLU A 155 6.25 0.30 0.73
CA GLU A 155 5.20 0.56 -0.24
C GLU A 155 5.80 0.84 -1.61
N THR A 156 5.11 0.39 -2.65
CA THR A 156 5.37 0.79 -4.04
C THR A 156 4.29 1.77 -4.45
N TRP A 157 4.70 2.94 -4.90
CA TRP A 157 3.80 3.98 -5.36
C TRP A 157 3.96 4.14 -6.86
N ILE A 158 2.85 4.13 -7.58
CA ILE A 158 2.80 4.39 -9.01
C ILE A 158 1.91 5.62 -9.20
N ARG A 159 2.49 6.68 -9.74
CA ARG A 159 1.78 7.93 -9.99
C ARG A 159 1.71 8.14 -11.50
N THR A 160 0.50 8.16 -12.03
CA THR A 160 0.20 8.33 -13.44
C THR A 160 -0.44 9.69 -13.65
N PHE A 161 0.14 10.51 -14.53
CA PHE A 161 -0.32 11.84 -14.89
C PHE A 161 -0.57 11.86 -16.40
N GLY A 162 -1.83 11.78 -16.80
CA GLY A 162 -2.20 11.58 -18.20
C GLY A 162 -1.63 10.26 -18.75
N ARG A 163 -0.60 10.35 -19.60
CA ARG A 163 0.06 9.17 -20.21
C ARG A 163 1.41 8.83 -19.60
N ASP A 164 1.95 9.75 -18.79
CA ASP A 164 3.27 9.61 -18.18
C ASP A 164 3.11 9.00 -16.79
N SER A 165 3.91 8.00 -16.45
CA SER A 165 3.90 7.39 -15.12
C SER A 165 5.31 7.23 -14.57
N PHE A 166 5.42 7.38 -13.25
CA PHE A 166 6.64 7.09 -12.51
C PHE A 166 6.34 6.28 -11.27
N ARG A 167 7.33 5.51 -10.84
CA ARG A 167 7.22 4.65 -9.67
C ARG A 167 8.26 5.02 -8.62
N SER A 168 7.89 4.90 -7.35
CA SER A 168 8.81 4.95 -6.24
C SER A 168 8.59 3.81 -5.25
N HIS A 169 9.62 3.54 -4.45
CA HIS A 169 9.55 2.56 -3.38
C HIS A 169 9.90 3.24 -2.07
N LEU A 170 8.97 3.17 -1.12
CA LEU A 170 9.08 3.79 0.19
C LEU A 170 9.42 2.72 1.24
N ARG A 171 10.37 3.01 2.13
CA ARG A 171 10.76 2.13 3.24
C ARG A 171 11.06 2.93 4.49
N PRO A 172 10.64 2.49 5.69
CA PRO A 172 10.98 3.15 6.94
C PRO A 172 12.47 3.00 7.22
N ARG A 173 13.03 3.98 7.90
CA ARG A 173 14.40 4.00 8.39
C ARG A 173 14.44 4.71 9.74
N GLY A 174 14.08 3.98 10.79
CA GLY A 174 13.90 4.58 12.12
C GLY A 174 12.69 5.53 12.13
N ASP A 175 12.91 6.77 12.54
CA ASP A 175 11.96 7.89 12.51
C ASP A 175 11.85 8.56 11.13
N ARG A 176 12.52 8.02 10.12
CA ARG A 176 12.61 8.58 8.76
C ARG A 176 12.03 7.62 7.74
N MET A 177 11.93 8.10 6.51
CA MET A 177 11.60 7.27 5.37
C MET A 177 12.63 7.43 4.26
N THR A 178 12.86 6.36 3.52
CA THR A 178 13.61 6.43 2.27
C THR A 178 12.66 6.22 1.11
N GLU A 179 12.76 7.07 0.09
CA GLU A 179 12.01 6.95 -1.16
C GLU A 179 13.00 6.76 -2.33
N ARG A 180 12.86 5.63 -3.04
CA ARG A 180 13.73 5.27 -4.16
C ARG A 180 13.01 5.40 -5.50
N PHE A 181 13.62 6.14 -6.41
CA PHE A 181 13.23 6.32 -7.80
C PHE A 181 14.33 5.79 -8.73
N GLY A 182 14.17 4.55 -9.22
CA GLY A 182 15.21 3.92 -10.03
C GLY A 182 16.57 3.89 -9.31
N LEU A 183 17.56 4.60 -9.85
CA LEU A 183 18.93 4.68 -9.33
C LEU A 183 19.14 5.75 -8.25
N LEU A 184 18.09 6.53 -7.96
CA LEU A 184 18.12 7.64 -7.02
C LEU A 184 17.35 7.26 -5.76
N THR A 185 17.92 7.54 -4.59
CA THR A 185 17.27 7.30 -3.29
C THR A 185 17.33 8.58 -2.48
N PHE A 186 16.24 8.96 -1.85
CA PHE A 186 16.15 10.13 -0.98
C PHE A 186 15.73 9.71 0.42
N GLU A 187 16.32 10.33 1.43
CA GLU A 187 15.89 10.21 2.82
C GLU A 187 14.99 11.41 3.13
N LEU A 188 13.79 11.12 3.60
CA LEU A 188 12.71 12.04 3.89
C LEU A 188 12.54 12.15 5.42
N ASP A 189 12.42 13.39 5.89
CA ASP A 189 12.15 13.71 7.30
C ASP A 189 10.66 14.03 7.45
N LEU A 190 9.82 13.02 7.67
CA LEU A 190 8.38 13.22 7.66
C LEU A 190 7.94 14.04 8.87
N THR A 191 7.12 15.06 8.63
CA THR A 191 6.47 15.83 9.69
C THR A 191 4.98 15.89 9.45
N ALA A 192 4.20 15.62 10.50
CA ALA A 192 2.75 15.61 10.47
C ALA A 192 2.21 16.53 11.57
N ASP A 193 1.20 17.31 11.21
CA ASP A 193 0.44 18.19 12.09
C ASP A 193 -1.03 18.23 11.62
N ASP A 194 -1.82 19.14 12.18
CA ASP A 194 -3.22 19.38 11.80
C ASP A 194 -3.37 20.09 10.44
N GLU A 195 -2.28 20.69 9.96
CA GLU A 195 -2.20 21.38 8.68
C GLU A 195 -1.89 20.44 7.50
N GLY A 196 -1.30 19.27 7.77
CA GLY A 196 -1.06 18.23 6.80
C GLY A 196 0.23 17.44 7.02
N LEU A 197 0.71 16.84 5.93
CA LEU A 197 1.89 16.00 5.91
C LEU A 197 2.96 16.61 5.00
N HIS A 198 4.19 16.69 5.51
CA HIS A 198 5.33 17.25 4.80
C HIS A 198 6.48 16.23 4.67
N TYR A 199 7.19 16.33 3.54
CA TYR A 199 8.23 15.36 3.13
C TYR A 199 9.54 16.04 2.70
N PRO A 200 10.17 16.86 3.55
CA PRO A 200 11.45 17.47 3.20
C PRO A 200 12.51 16.41 2.91
N VAL A 201 13.22 16.57 1.78
CA VAL A 201 14.39 15.75 1.44
C VAL A 201 15.58 16.20 2.28
N ARG A 202 16.11 15.27 3.07
CA ARG A 202 17.27 15.50 3.95
C ARG A 202 18.59 15.09 3.31
N ARG A 203 18.61 13.93 2.65
CA ARG A 203 19.78 13.35 1.97
C ARG A 203 19.35 12.66 0.69
N GLY A 204 20.29 12.49 -0.22
CA GLY A 204 20.06 11.78 -1.47
C GLY A 204 21.29 10.99 -1.88
N TRP A 205 21.08 9.90 -2.61
CA TRP A 205 22.10 9.04 -3.19
C TRP A 205 21.77 8.77 -4.64
N ALA A 206 22.80 8.78 -5.49
CA ALA A 206 22.74 8.34 -6.87
C ALA A 206 23.68 7.15 -7.04
N LEU A 207 23.15 6.00 -7.49
CA LEU A 207 23.92 4.76 -7.60
C LEU A 207 24.62 4.36 -6.27
N GLY A 208 24.02 4.71 -5.14
CA GLY A 208 24.60 4.49 -3.80
C GLY A 208 25.60 5.55 -3.34
N ILE A 209 25.99 6.50 -4.21
CA ILE A 209 26.93 7.58 -3.88
C ILE A 209 26.14 8.78 -3.35
N PRO A 210 26.51 9.35 -2.17
CA PRO A 210 25.84 10.54 -1.63
C PRO A 210 25.87 11.72 -2.60
N ILE A 211 24.72 12.35 -2.82
CA ILE A 211 24.60 13.56 -3.65
C ILE A 211 25.09 14.76 -2.82
N PRO A 212 26.06 15.56 -3.32
CA PRO A 212 26.50 16.78 -2.65
C PRO A 212 25.34 17.75 -2.41
N ARG A 213 25.37 18.49 -1.29
CA ARG A 213 24.31 19.44 -0.92
C ARG A 213 23.99 20.49 -2.00
N ALA A 214 24.98 20.88 -2.81
CA ALA A 214 24.79 21.81 -3.92
C ALA A 214 23.95 21.25 -5.08
N LEU A 215 23.88 19.92 -5.21
CA LEU A 215 23.14 19.20 -6.25
C LEU A 215 21.89 18.49 -5.71
N LEU A 216 21.75 18.39 -4.38
CA LEU A 216 20.63 17.72 -3.75
C LEU A 216 19.32 18.48 -4.07
N PRO A 217 18.33 17.82 -4.69
CA PRO A 217 17.02 18.41 -4.88
C PRO A 217 16.39 18.75 -3.53
N ARG A 218 15.81 19.95 -3.43
CA ARG A 218 14.95 20.35 -2.33
C ARG A 218 13.52 19.97 -2.68
N SER A 219 12.84 19.35 -1.73
CA SER A 219 11.43 18.99 -1.85
C SER A 219 10.63 19.81 -0.86
N GLU A 220 9.77 20.67 -1.40
CA GLU A 220 8.68 21.32 -0.67
C GLU A 220 7.42 20.54 -1.05
N THR A 221 7.20 19.42 -0.37
CA THR A 221 6.03 18.55 -0.55
C THR A 221 5.08 18.76 0.61
N ARG A 222 3.81 19.03 0.30
CA ARG A 222 2.72 19.13 1.27
C ARG A 222 1.52 18.34 0.77
N GLU A 223 0.89 17.59 1.67
CA GLU A 223 -0.41 16.97 1.49
C GLU A 223 -1.34 17.46 2.58
N PHE A 224 -2.52 17.95 2.23
CA PHE A 224 -3.46 18.58 3.17
C PHE A 224 -4.90 18.35 2.73
N ALA A 225 -5.86 18.54 3.63
CA ALA A 225 -7.27 18.39 3.31
C ALA A 225 -7.89 19.74 2.90
N ARG A 226 -8.69 19.73 1.83
CA ARG A 226 -9.61 20.82 1.48
C ARG A 226 -10.87 20.25 0.86
N ASP A 227 -12.03 20.77 1.27
CA ASP A 227 -13.35 20.39 0.71
C ASP A 227 -13.59 18.87 0.66
N ALA A 228 -13.23 18.15 1.74
CA ALA A 228 -13.32 16.68 1.86
C ALA A 228 -12.50 15.89 0.81
N ARG A 229 -11.43 16.50 0.27
CA ARG A 229 -10.48 15.88 -0.65
C ARG A 229 -9.07 16.08 -0.13
N VAL A 230 -8.16 15.24 -0.60
CA VAL A 230 -6.72 15.45 -0.36
C VAL A 230 -6.18 16.35 -1.45
N GLU A 231 -5.66 17.51 -1.09
CA GLU A 231 -4.83 18.32 -1.97
C GLU A 231 -3.35 17.98 -1.75
N PHE A 232 -2.59 18.02 -2.84
CA PHE A 232 -1.15 17.91 -2.80
C PHE A 232 -0.51 19.12 -3.50
N ASP A 233 0.61 19.57 -2.97
CA ASP A 233 1.50 20.53 -3.59
C ASP A 233 2.93 20.00 -3.48
N VAL A 234 3.52 19.66 -4.62
CA VAL A 234 4.87 19.09 -4.69
C VAL A 234 5.75 19.97 -5.54
N ARG A 235 6.64 20.70 -4.89
CA ARG A 235 7.62 21.57 -5.53
C ARG A 235 9.02 21.01 -5.34
N LEU A 236 9.60 20.55 -6.45
CA LEU A 236 10.98 20.10 -6.53
C LEU A 236 11.85 21.20 -7.14
N SER A 237 12.90 21.58 -6.44
CA SER A 237 13.89 22.56 -6.90
C SER A 237 15.32 22.06 -6.72
N ALA A 238 16.27 22.57 -7.49
CA ALA A 238 17.69 22.34 -7.28
C ALA A 238 18.40 23.69 -7.04
N PRO A 239 19.37 23.76 -6.12
CA PRO A 239 20.05 25.02 -5.78
C PRO A 239 20.61 25.79 -6.98
N LEU A 240 21.12 25.09 -7.99
CA LEU A 240 21.74 25.69 -9.18
C LEU A 240 20.80 25.86 -10.38
N ALA A 241 19.68 25.13 -10.42
CA ALA A 241 18.81 25.09 -11.61
C ALA A 241 17.42 25.69 -11.36
N GLY A 242 17.15 26.16 -10.15
CA GLY A 242 15.86 26.69 -9.73
C GLY A 242 14.80 25.59 -9.72
N LEU A 243 13.60 25.94 -10.16
CA LEU A 243 12.50 24.99 -10.23
C LEU A 243 12.84 23.82 -11.17
N LEU A 244 12.61 22.59 -10.73
CA LEU A 244 12.70 21.40 -11.57
C LEU A 244 11.30 21.04 -12.07
N VAL A 245 10.39 20.79 -11.13
CA VAL A 245 8.98 20.49 -11.39
C VAL A 245 8.14 20.96 -10.20
N HIS A 246 6.97 21.50 -10.48
CA HIS A 246 5.94 21.81 -9.51
C HIS A 246 4.64 21.19 -9.98
N TYR A 247 4.08 20.27 -9.20
CA TYR A 247 2.76 19.74 -9.50
C TYR A 247 1.86 19.86 -8.28
N ARG A 248 0.65 20.32 -8.54
CA ARG A 248 -0.38 20.59 -7.53
C ARG A 248 -1.72 20.12 -8.02
N GLY A 249 -2.53 19.59 -7.12
CA GLY A 249 -3.78 18.96 -7.50
C GLY A 249 -4.55 18.44 -6.31
N TRP A 250 -5.57 17.66 -6.60
CA TRP A 250 -6.40 17.00 -5.61
C TRP A 250 -6.63 15.54 -5.97
N LEU A 251 -6.94 14.74 -4.97
CA LEU A 251 -7.22 13.31 -5.06
C LEU A 251 -8.47 12.97 -4.24
N THR A 252 -9.21 11.98 -4.73
CA THR A 252 -10.28 11.26 -4.03
C THR A 252 -10.04 9.76 -4.16
N PRO A 253 -10.57 8.93 -3.26
CA PRO A 253 -10.52 7.48 -3.43
C PRO A 253 -11.09 7.10 -4.81
N ALA A 254 -10.42 6.19 -5.51
CA ALA A 254 -11.03 5.59 -6.69
C ALA A 254 -12.12 4.63 -6.22
N ASP A 255 -13.28 4.65 -6.87
CA ASP A 255 -14.33 3.68 -6.57
C ASP A 255 -13.79 2.26 -6.82
N ASP A 256 -13.91 1.37 -5.82
CA ASP A 256 -13.42 -0.02 -5.81
C ASP A 256 -14.19 -0.95 -6.79
N THR A 257 -14.56 -0.46 -7.98
CA THR A 257 -15.35 -1.20 -8.99
C THR A 257 -14.48 -2.02 -9.95
N THR A 258 -13.26 -2.39 -9.54
CA THR A 258 -12.43 -3.35 -10.29
C THR A 258 -12.10 -4.54 -9.42
N ALA A 259 -13.15 -5.25 -8.98
CA ALA A 259 -13.01 -6.69 -8.78
C ALA A 259 -12.56 -7.31 -10.12
N PRO A 260 -11.57 -8.23 -10.15
CA PRO A 260 -11.28 -8.96 -11.37
C PRO A 260 -12.57 -9.65 -11.82
N GLY A 261 -13.03 -9.32 -13.04
CA GLY A 261 -14.21 -9.93 -13.63
C GLY A 261 -14.10 -11.46 -13.62
N PRO A 262 -15.24 -12.18 -13.57
CA PRO A 262 -15.23 -13.63 -13.60
C PRO A 262 -14.46 -14.13 -14.84
N PRO A 263 -13.73 -15.26 -14.74
CA PRO A 263 -13.03 -15.82 -15.89
C PRO A 263 -14.02 -16.08 -17.03
N PRO A 264 -13.58 -15.94 -18.30
CA PRO A 264 -14.45 -16.20 -19.44
C PRO A 264 -15.00 -17.63 -19.37
N SER A 265 -16.29 -17.73 -19.71
CA SER A 265 -17.14 -18.92 -19.68
C SER A 265 -16.53 -20.16 -20.32
#